data_AF-A0A6V8DAM7-F1
#
_entry.id   AF-A0A6V8DAM7-F1
#
_cell.length_a   1.000
_cell.length_b   1.000
_cell.length_c   1.000
_cell.angle_alpha   90.00
_cell.angle_beta   90.00
_cell.angle_gamma   90.00
#
_symmetry.space_group_name_H-M   'P 1'
#
loop_
_entity.id
_entity.type
_entity.pdbx_description
1 polymer ?
#
loop_
_entity_poly.entity_id
_entity_poly.type
_entity_poly.pdbx_seq_one_letter_code
_entity_poly.pdbx_strand_id
1 'polypeptide(L)'
;IIANTWRVAVEHDPRFILPAFLVLITAGMTGFYMSRMWFMTFAGKPKTEVAAHVHEQTPWIPIPLLVLIPMSLGGIVFASMKVTKYLGYNGKQLDMNLLDGFLYEMDHIFVNPGAGYLLVLTYIAILLSLVVGPMVAMALHGGALDEGQKAKPWIQPFINLSERVNARRHFDNSGLADSALATALEERLYFDAWYDAACEKLVAGFSNLAATFDRRVVDGTIKNIESGSQATSSQLRRLTTGSARDYIMMVALGTLLIAVILWGVA
;
A
#
# COMPACT_ATOMS: atom_id res chain seq x y z
N ILE A 1 -8.69 -18.34 5.07
CA ILE A 1 -7.31 -18.30 4.51
C ILE A 1 -6.41 -19.33 5.18
N ILE A 2 -6.22 -19.27 6.51
CA ILE A 2 -5.38 -20.24 7.27
C ILE A 2 -5.77 -21.69 6.97
N ALA A 3 -7.06 -22.03 7.13
CA ALA A 3 -7.57 -23.38 6.87
C ALA A 3 -7.30 -23.87 5.43
N ASN A 4 -7.53 -23.04 4.42
CA ASN A 4 -7.28 -23.42 3.02
C ASN A 4 -5.79 -23.61 2.73
N THR A 5 -4.92 -22.78 3.32
CA THR A 5 -3.46 -22.87 3.13
C THR A 5 -2.92 -24.17 3.71
N TRP A 6 -3.39 -24.53 4.91
CA TRP A 6 -3.05 -25.79 5.57
C TRP A 6 -3.64 -27.00 4.85
N ARG A 7 -4.85 -26.89 4.31
CA ARG A 7 -5.42 -27.95 3.47
C ARG A 7 -4.55 -28.25 2.25
N VAL A 8 -4.11 -27.22 1.52
CA VAL A 8 -3.20 -27.39 0.38
C VAL A 8 -1.86 -27.98 0.81
N ALA A 9 -1.31 -27.53 1.93
CA ALA A 9 -0.03 -28.02 2.45
C ALA A 9 -0.05 -29.50 2.85
N VAL A 10 -1.17 -29.99 3.39
CA VAL A 10 -1.31 -31.36 3.89
C VAL A 10 -1.81 -32.31 2.80
N GLU A 11 -2.77 -31.88 1.97
CA GLU A 11 -3.49 -32.75 1.04
C GLU A 11 -2.97 -32.69 -0.41
N HIS A 12 -2.24 -31.64 -0.79
CA HIS A 12 -1.83 -31.44 -2.18
C HIS A 12 -0.31 -31.34 -2.38
N ASP A 13 0.36 -30.39 -1.73
CA ASP A 13 1.79 -30.16 -1.94
C ASP A 13 2.50 -29.76 -0.62
N PRO A 14 3.44 -30.60 -0.12
CA PRO A 14 4.20 -30.33 1.10
C PRO A 14 5.02 -29.03 1.07
N ARG A 15 5.33 -28.46 -0.10
CA ARG A 15 6.07 -27.19 -0.20
C ARG A 15 5.31 -26.02 0.43
N PHE A 16 3.99 -26.13 0.54
CA PHE A 16 3.14 -25.10 1.16
C PHE A 16 3.14 -25.14 2.69
N ILE A 17 3.83 -26.10 3.32
CA ILE A 17 3.95 -26.17 4.78
C ILE A 17 4.58 -24.89 5.35
N LEU A 18 5.66 -24.39 4.74
CA LEU A 18 6.32 -23.17 5.22
C LEU A 18 5.38 -21.94 5.14
N PRO A 19 4.76 -21.61 4.00
CA PRO A 19 3.72 -20.58 3.93
C PRO A 19 2.57 -20.78 4.92
N ALA A 20 2.14 -22.03 5.14
CA ALA A 20 1.06 -22.34 6.08
C ALA A 20 1.43 -21.98 7.53
N PHE A 21 2.66 -22.27 7.96
CA PHE A 21 3.17 -21.84 9.25
C PHE A 21 3.31 -20.33 9.36
N LEU A 22 3.82 -19.66 8.31
CA LEU A 22 3.94 -18.19 8.30
C LEU A 22 2.57 -17.53 8.51
N VAL A 23 1.54 -17.99 7.78
CA VAL A 23 0.17 -17.47 7.91
C VAL A 23 -0.40 -17.72 9.32
N LEU A 24 -0.07 -18.85 9.95
CA LEU A 24 -0.48 -19.13 11.32
C LEU A 24 0.22 -18.22 12.34
N ILE A 25 1.53 -18.00 12.20
CA ILE A 25 2.31 -17.07 13.03
C ILE A 25 1.77 -15.64 12.87
N THR A 26 1.43 -15.24 11.65
CA THR A 26 0.83 -13.94 11.37
C THR A 26 -0.46 -13.72 12.16
N ALA A 27 -1.29 -14.74 12.40
CA ALA A 27 -2.47 -14.59 13.24
C ALA A 27 -2.12 -14.14 14.68
N GLY A 28 -1.06 -14.70 15.26
CA GLY A 28 -0.54 -14.28 16.56
C GLY A 28 0.06 -12.87 16.52
N MET A 29 0.83 -12.55 15.46
CA MET A 29 1.38 -11.22 15.26
C MET A 29 0.28 -10.16 15.12
N THR A 30 -0.85 -10.49 14.47
CA THR A 30 -2.00 -9.59 14.33
C THR A 30 -2.62 -9.24 15.66
N GLY A 31 -2.87 -10.23 16.49
CA GLY A 31 -3.31 -10.01 17.87
C GLY A 31 -2.32 -9.13 18.64
N PHE A 32 -1.03 -9.42 18.52
CA PHE A 32 0.02 -8.66 19.19
C PHE A 32 0.07 -7.19 18.76
N TYR A 33 0.19 -6.87 17.46
CA TYR A 33 0.42 -5.48 17.05
C TYR A 33 -0.81 -4.59 17.28
N MET A 34 -2.02 -5.12 17.10
CA MET A 34 -3.26 -4.40 17.37
C MET A 34 -3.40 -4.08 18.86
N SER A 35 -3.17 -5.08 19.71
CA SER A 35 -3.18 -4.89 21.16
C SER A 35 -2.06 -3.96 21.63
N ARG A 36 -0.85 -4.08 21.07
CA ARG A 36 0.29 -3.18 21.35
C ARG A 36 -0.09 -1.73 21.10
N MET A 37 -0.67 -1.44 19.94
CA MET A 37 -1.09 -0.07 19.59
C MET A 37 -2.13 0.46 20.58
N TRP A 38 -3.11 -0.37 20.95
CA TRP A 38 -4.13 0.01 21.93
C TRP A 38 -3.52 0.30 23.31
N PHE A 39 -2.66 -0.59 23.83
CA PHE A 39 -2.04 -0.40 25.14
C PHE A 39 -1.12 0.82 25.16
N MET A 40 -0.25 1.01 24.17
CA MET A 40 0.64 2.18 24.13
C MET A 40 -0.11 3.53 24.06
N THR A 41 -1.36 3.53 23.58
CA THR A 41 -2.14 4.76 23.36
C THR A 41 -3.09 5.03 24.52
N PHE A 42 -3.76 4.00 25.06
CA PHE A 42 -4.84 4.15 26.04
C PHE A 42 -4.50 3.63 27.44
N ALA A 43 -3.46 2.81 27.58
CA ALA A 43 -3.03 2.26 28.87
C ALA A 43 -1.64 2.81 29.24
N GLY A 44 -1.54 3.47 30.39
CA GLY A 44 -0.30 4.07 30.85
C GLY A 44 -0.40 5.56 31.12
N LYS A 45 0.75 6.16 31.44
CA LYS A 45 0.88 7.59 31.69
C LYS A 45 1.12 8.37 30.38
N PRO A 46 0.61 9.59 30.24
CA PRO A 46 0.90 10.46 29.10
C PRO A 46 2.42 10.67 28.97
N LYS A 47 2.96 10.45 27.77
CA LYS A 47 4.40 10.61 27.49
C LYS A 47 4.78 12.05 27.14
N THR A 48 3.82 12.88 26.77
CA THR A 48 4.03 14.28 26.37
C THR A 48 3.04 15.20 27.09
N GLU A 49 3.45 16.45 27.32
CA GLU A 49 2.62 17.46 27.98
C GLU A 49 1.34 17.78 27.18
N VAL A 50 1.44 17.76 25.85
CA VAL A 50 0.28 17.93 24.95
C VAL A 50 -0.73 16.82 25.19
N ALA A 51 -0.29 15.56 25.25
CA ALA A 51 -1.19 14.41 25.45
C ALA A 51 -1.92 14.46 26.79
N ALA A 52 -1.33 15.06 27.83
CA ALA A 52 -1.96 15.22 29.14
C ALA A 52 -3.15 16.19 29.14
N HIS A 53 -3.19 17.13 28.20
CA HIS A 53 -4.21 18.19 28.13
C HIS A 53 -5.18 18.03 26.95
N VAL A 54 -5.14 16.90 26.24
CA VAL A 54 -6.08 16.64 25.13
C VAL A 54 -7.47 16.33 25.69
N HIS A 55 -8.44 17.15 25.30
CA HIS A 55 -9.85 16.89 25.53
C HIS A 55 -10.58 16.85 24.20
N GLU A 56 -11.54 15.93 24.07
CA GLU A 56 -12.39 15.83 22.88
C GLU A 56 -13.39 16.99 22.88
N GLN A 57 -13.16 18.00 22.04
CA GLN A 57 -13.98 19.22 21.99
C GLN A 57 -15.06 19.21 20.90
N THR A 58 -15.05 18.23 19.98
CA THR A 58 -15.93 18.22 18.80
C THR A 58 -16.97 17.09 18.87
N PRO A 59 -18.27 17.39 19.03
CA PRO A 59 -19.32 16.38 19.19
C PRO A 59 -19.60 15.47 17.99
N TRP A 60 -19.13 15.84 16.79
CA TRP A 60 -19.50 15.16 15.53
C TRP A 60 -18.50 14.07 15.09
N ILE A 61 -17.27 14.08 15.61
CA ILE A 61 -16.22 13.09 15.29
C ILE A 61 -16.65 11.65 15.66
N PRO A 62 -17.37 11.40 16.78
CA PRO A 62 -17.83 10.05 17.13
C PRO A 62 -18.94 9.48 16.24
N ILE A 63 -19.65 10.31 15.47
CA ILE A 63 -20.87 9.88 14.76
C ILE A 63 -20.56 8.79 13.71
N PRO A 64 -19.56 8.94 12.81
CA PRO A 64 -19.20 7.87 11.88
C PRO A 64 -18.75 6.59 12.61
N LEU A 65 -18.02 6.72 13.73
CA LEU A 65 -17.57 5.58 14.52
C LEU A 65 -18.76 4.81 15.11
N LEU A 66 -19.75 5.50 15.66
CA LEU A 66 -20.95 4.89 16.20
C LEU A 66 -21.82 4.22 15.13
N VAL A 67 -21.86 4.77 13.91
CA VAL A 67 -22.58 4.16 12.77
C VAL A 67 -21.87 2.91 12.25
N LEU A 68 -20.54 2.89 12.27
CA LEU A 68 -19.76 1.74 11.81
C LEU A 68 -19.90 0.51 12.72
N ILE A 69 -20.20 0.68 14.02
CA ILE A 69 -20.39 -0.43 14.96
C ILE A 69 -21.52 -1.38 14.51
N PRO A 70 -22.78 -0.93 14.35
CA PRO A 70 -23.86 -1.80 13.89
C PRO A 70 -23.65 -2.28 12.44
N MET A 71 -23.01 -1.47 11.58
CA MET A 71 -22.67 -1.91 10.21
C MET A 71 -21.69 -3.08 10.21
N SER A 72 -20.70 -3.07 11.10
CA SER A 72 -19.74 -4.16 11.27
C SER A 72 -20.40 -5.40 11.89
N LEU A 73 -21.26 -5.21 12.91
CA LEU A 73 -22.05 -6.29 13.51
C LEU A 73 -23.08 -6.90 12.55
N GLY A 74 -23.54 -6.13 11.56
CA GLY A 74 -24.40 -6.59 10.48
C GLY A 74 -23.79 -7.73 9.67
N GLY A 75 -22.47 -7.88 9.67
CA GLY A 75 -21.79 -9.06 9.11
C GLY A 75 -22.27 -10.38 9.71
N ILE A 76 -22.62 -10.41 11.00
CA ILE A 76 -23.19 -11.60 11.66
C ILE A 76 -24.56 -11.90 11.06
N VAL A 77 -25.40 -10.88 10.85
CA VAL A 77 -26.73 -11.03 10.25
C VAL A 77 -26.62 -11.57 8.82
N PHE A 78 -25.71 -11.00 8.01
CA PHE A 78 -25.49 -11.48 6.64
C PHE A 78 -24.89 -12.89 6.58
N ALA A 79 -24.04 -13.25 7.54
CA ALA A 79 -23.53 -14.60 7.69
C ALA A 79 -24.67 -15.58 8.04
N SER A 80 -25.54 -15.22 8.98
CA SER A 80 -26.73 -16.00 9.35
C SER A 80 -27.67 -16.20 8.16
N MET A 81 -27.84 -15.17 7.31
CA MET A 81 -28.65 -15.28 6.08
C MET A 81 -27.98 -16.10 4.97
N LYS A 82 -26.76 -16.61 5.19
CA LYS A 82 -25.95 -17.36 4.23
C LYS A 82 -25.70 -16.58 2.93
N VAL A 83 -25.56 -15.25 3.04
CA VAL A 83 -25.35 -14.35 1.88
C VAL A 83 -24.13 -14.76 1.06
N THR A 84 -23.06 -15.25 1.71
CA THR A 84 -21.85 -15.74 1.03
C THR A 84 -22.13 -16.94 0.13
N LYS A 85 -23.05 -17.84 0.54
CA LYS A 85 -23.47 -19.00 -0.26
C LYS A 85 -24.42 -18.61 -1.38
N TYR A 86 -25.29 -17.62 -1.14
CA TYR A 86 -26.16 -17.03 -2.15
C TYR A 86 -25.35 -16.34 -3.27
N LEU A 87 -24.35 -15.52 -2.91
CA LEU A 87 -23.50 -14.81 -3.88
C LEU A 87 -22.46 -15.73 -4.54
N GLY A 88 -21.99 -16.78 -3.86
CA GLY A 88 -20.92 -17.64 -4.32
C GLY A 88 -21.33 -18.88 -5.11
N TYR A 89 -22.59 -19.33 -4.98
CA TYR A 89 -23.07 -20.55 -5.63
C TYR A 89 -24.44 -20.34 -6.26
N ASN A 90 -24.53 -20.51 -7.58
CA ASN A 90 -25.78 -20.41 -8.33
C ASN A 90 -26.84 -21.36 -7.75
N GLY A 91 -28.03 -20.82 -7.44
CA GLY A 91 -29.20 -21.59 -7.05
C GLY A 91 -29.42 -21.79 -5.54
N LYS A 92 -28.58 -21.24 -4.66
CA LYS A 92 -28.87 -21.22 -3.22
C LYS A 92 -29.69 -20.00 -2.84
N GLN A 93 -30.78 -20.18 -2.10
CA GLN A 93 -31.62 -19.09 -1.59
C GLN A 93 -31.07 -18.54 -0.28
N LEU A 94 -31.44 -17.30 0.03
CA LEU A 94 -31.21 -16.70 1.34
C LEU A 94 -32.03 -17.43 2.39
N ASP A 95 -31.40 -17.72 3.52
CA ASP A 95 -32.08 -18.29 4.67
C ASP A 95 -32.66 -17.15 5.50
N MET A 96 -33.99 -17.10 5.63
CA MET A 96 -34.66 -16.04 6.40
C MET A 96 -34.72 -16.37 7.90
N ASN A 97 -34.43 -17.62 8.28
CA ASN A 97 -34.36 -18.03 9.68
C ASN A 97 -32.97 -17.71 10.25
N LEU A 98 -32.83 -16.49 10.77
CA LEU A 98 -31.57 -15.96 11.30
C LEU A 98 -30.95 -16.84 12.41
N LEU A 99 -31.78 -17.47 13.24
CA LEU A 99 -31.31 -18.29 14.36
C LEU A 99 -30.73 -19.62 13.87
N ASP A 100 -31.42 -20.31 12.95
CA ASP A 100 -30.94 -21.57 12.35
C ASP A 100 -29.68 -21.34 11.51
N GLY A 101 -29.65 -20.24 10.75
CA GLY A 101 -28.48 -19.84 9.99
C GLY A 101 -27.28 -19.53 10.89
N PHE A 102 -27.50 -18.82 12.00
CA PHE A 102 -26.46 -18.54 12.99
C PHE A 102 -25.93 -19.82 13.63
N LEU A 103 -26.81 -20.69 14.13
CA LEU A 103 -26.43 -21.95 14.76
C LEU A 103 -25.69 -22.87 13.80
N TYR A 104 -26.13 -22.94 12.53
CA TYR A 104 -25.43 -23.68 11.48
C TYR A 104 -24.00 -23.16 11.29
N GLU A 105 -23.79 -21.85 11.19
CA GLU A 105 -22.44 -21.30 11.00
C GLU A 105 -21.58 -21.49 12.27
N MET A 106 -22.17 -21.38 13.47
CA MET A 106 -21.48 -21.70 14.72
C MET A 106 -21.03 -23.17 14.77
N ASP A 107 -21.91 -24.11 14.45
CA ASP A 107 -21.59 -25.54 14.38
C ASP A 107 -20.51 -25.82 13.32
N HIS A 108 -20.63 -25.20 12.15
CA HIS A 108 -19.66 -25.35 11.08
C HIS A 108 -18.27 -24.82 11.46
N ILE A 109 -18.19 -23.70 12.19
CA ILE A 109 -16.92 -23.08 12.62
C ILE A 109 -16.29 -23.84 13.79
N PHE A 110 -17.08 -24.23 14.79
CA PHE A 110 -16.57 -24.75 16.07
C PHE A 110 -16.65 -26.28 16.23
N VAL A 111 -17.34 -26.99 15.34
CA VAL A 111 -17.45 -28.46 15.41
C VAL A 111 -16.87 -29.12 14.15
N ASN A 112 -17.02 -28.49 12.98
CA ASN A 112 -16.46 -28.90 11.68
C ASN A 112 -16.38 -30.44 11.47
N PRO A 113 -17.51 -31.11 11.17
CA PRO A 113 -17.62 -32.58 11.19
C PRO A 113 -16.78 -33.34 10.14
N GLY A 114 -16.02 -32.67 9.27
CA GLY A 114 -15.31 -33.30 8.14
C GLY A 114 -13.78 -33.18 8.14
N ALA A 115 -13.17 -32.40 9.04
CA ALA A 115 -11.73 -32.15 9.02
C ALA A 115 -11.15 -31.87 10.42
N GLY A 116 -10.84 -32.94 11.17
CA GLY A 116 -10.37 -32.83 12.56
C GLY A 116 -9.12 -31.96 12.76
N TYR A 117 -8.17 -31.98 11.82
CA TYR A 117 -6.96 -31.14 11.94
C TYR A 117 -7.25 -29.65 11.70
N LEU A 118 -8.23 -29.30 10.87
CA LEU A 118 -8.64 -27.91 10.63
C LEU A 118 -9.34 -27.31 11.86
N LEU A 119 -10.06 -28.14 12.61
CA LEU A 119 -10.67 -27.73 13.88
C LEU A 119 -9.58 -27.32 14.88
N VAL A 120 -8.59 -28.19 15.10
CA VAL A 120 -7.45 -27.92 15.99
C VAL A 120 -6.71 -26.65 15.55
N LEU A 121 -6.44 -26.51 14.25
CA LEU A 121 -5.80 -25.33 13.69
C LEU A 121 -6.59 -24.03 13.94
N THR A 122 -7.92 -24.09 13.87
CA THR A 122 -8.81 -22.95 14.14
C THR A 122 -8.68 -22.51 15.59
N TYR A 123 -8.71 -23.45 16.54
CA TYR A 123 -8.50 -23.14 17.96
C TYR A 123 -7.10 -22.62 18.25
N ILE A 124 -6.05 -23.17 17.60
CA ILE A 124 -4.69 -22.64 17.73
C ILE A 124 -4.63 -21.20 17.22
N ALA A 125 -5.21 -20.90 16.06
CA ALA A 125 -5.23 -19.54 15.52
C ALA A 125 -5.98 -18.57 16.44
N ILE A 126 -7.13 -18.97 17.00
CA ILE A 126 -7.89 -18.19 17.98
C ILE A 126 -7.05 -17.96 19.24
N LEU A 127 -6.42 -19.00 19.78
CA LEU A 127 -5.55 -18.90 20.96
C LEU A 127 -4.39 -17.93 20.71
N LEU A 128 -3.71 -18.05 19.56
CA LEU A 128 -2.60 -17.20 19.20
C LEU A 128 -3.03 -15.73 19.07
N SER A 129 -4.14 -15.46 18.38
CA SER A 129 -4.60 -14.09 18.11
C SER A 129 -5.33 -13.43 19.27
N LEU A 130 -6.16 -14.15 20.01
CA LEU A 130 -7.04 -13.58 21.05
C LEU A 130 -6.38 -13.60 22.43
N VAL A 131 -5.46 -14.54 22.67
CA VAL A 131 -4.86 -14.75 23.99
C VAL A 131 -3.37 -14.45 23.96
N VAL A 132 -2.58 -15.20 23.18
CA VAL A 132 -1.12 -15.12 23.22
C VAL A 132 -0.62 -13.74 22.79
N GLY A 133 -1.04 -13.26 21.62
CA GLY A 133 -0.64 -11.94 21.10
C GLY A 133 -0.95 -10.79 22.08
N PRO A 134 -2.21 -10.64 22.53
CA PRO A 134 -2.58 -9.61 23.50
C PRO A 134 -1.86 -9.76 24.85
N MET A 135 -1.64 -10.99 25.34
CA MET A 135 -0.89 -11.22 26.59
C MET A 135 0.57 -10.81 26.48
N VAL A 136 1.24 -11.10 25.35
CA VAL A 136 2.62 -10.66 25.10
C VAL A 136 2.66 -9.13 24.98
N ALA A 137 1.67 -8.52 24.32
CA ALA A 137 1.56 -7.07 24.22
C ALA A 137 1.36 -6.41 25.60
N MET A 138 0.51 -6.97 26.47
CA MET A 138 0.35 -6.50 27.85
C MET A 138 1.62 -6.64 28.67
N ALA A 139 2.36 -7.75 28.51
CA ALA A 139 3.60 -7.98 29.22
C ALA A 139 4.70 -6.96 28.86
N LEU A 140 4.73 -6.49 27.60
CA LEU A 140 5.74 -5.54 27.10
C LEU A 140 5.32 -4.08 27.23
N HIS A 141 4.02 -3.78 27.05
CA HIS A 141 3.52 -2.41 26.86
C HIS A 141 2.32 -2.05 27.74
N GLY A 142 1.89 -2.94 28.65
CA GLY A 142 0.86 -2.62 29.63
C GLY A 142 1.33 -1.53 30.61
N GLY A 143 0.41 -0.82 31.26
CA GLY A 143 0.77 0.26 32.18
C GLY A 143 -0.38 0.75 33.02
N ALA A 144 -0.05 1.36 34.16
CA ALA A 144 -1.01 2.01 35.04
C ALA A 144 -1.33 3.43 34.56
N LEU A 145 -2.58 3.85 34.74
CA LEU A 145 -2.99 5.24 34.50
C LEU A 145 -2.33 6.18 35.52
N ASP A 146 -2.32 7.47 35.19
CA ASP A 146 -1.76 8.49 36.08
C ASP A 146 -2.61 8.74 37.33
N GLU A 147 -2.01 9.34 38.36
CA GLU A 147 -2.66 9.51 39.66
C GLU A 147 -3.96 10.32 39.55
N GLY A 148 -5.09 9.72 39.95
CA GLY A 148 -6.41 10.34 39.91
C GLY A 148 -7.20 10.15 38.61
N GLN A 149 -6.59 9.63 37.54
CA GLN A 149 -7.28 9.31 36.29
C GLN A 149 -7.91 7.91 36.35
N LYS A 150 -9.18 7.78 35.95
CA LYS A 150 -9.88 6.49 35.85
C LYS A 150 -10.49 6.34 34.47
N ALA A 151 -10.34 5.16 33.89
CA ALA A 151 -11.01 4.83 32.65
C ALA A 151 -12.50 4.56 32.87
N LYS A 152 -13.24 4.44 31.76
CA LYS A 152 -14.65 4.04 31.80
C LYS A 152 -14.79 2.65 32.47
N PRO A 153 -15.92 2.36 33.15
CA PRO A 153 -16.09 1.15 33.96
C PRO A 153 -15.83 -0.17 33.21
N TRP A 154 -16.14 -0.23 31.91
CA TRP A 154 -15.93 -1.41 31.08
C TRP A 154 -14.49 -1.57 30.56
N ILE A 155 -13.67 -0.52 30.60
CA ILE A 155 -12.27 -0.53 30.15
C ILE A 155 -11.32 -0.75 31.33
N GLN A 156 -11.68 -0.26 32.52
CA GLN A 156 -10.86 -0.36 33.72
C GLN A 156 -10.37 -1.78 34.04
N PRO A 157 -11.18 -2.86 33.91
CA PRO A 157 -10.69 -4.23 34.15
C PRO A 157 -9.53 -4.63 33.22
N PHE A 158 -9.54 -4.18 31.97
CA PHE A 158 -8.50 -4.46 30.99
C PHE A 158 -7.19 -3.74 31.32
N ILE A 159 -7.27 -2.50 31.80
CA ILE A 159 -6.10 -1.72 32.25
C ILE A 159 -5.49 -2.35 33.50
N ASN A 160 -6.32 -2.71 34.48
CA ASN A 160 -5.86 -3.38 35.70
C ASN A 160 -5.21 -4.75 35.39
N LEU A 161 -5.73 -5.46 34.38
CA LEU A 161 -5.13 -6.70 33.91
C LEU A 161 -3.78 -6.45 33.24
N SER A 162 -3.68 -5.46 32.35
CA SER A 162 -2.44 -5.17 31.63
C SER A 162 -1.33 -4.71 32.58
N GLU A 163 -1.66 -3.88 33.56
CA GLU A 163 -0.76 -3.48 34.65
C GLU A 163 -0.24 -4.69 35.42
N ARG A 164 -1.15 -5.57 35.86
CA ARG A 164 -0.79 -6.79 36.60
C ARG A 164 0.09 -7.73 35.79
N VAL A 165 -0.17 -7.85 34.49
CA VAL A 165 0.62 -8.72 33.60
C VAL A 165 2.02 -8.14 33.38
N ASN A 166 2.14 -6.83 33.12
CA ASN A 166 3.45 -6.18 32.98
C ASN A 166 4.26 -6.27 34.27
N ALA A 167 3.67 -5.85 35.40
CA ALA A 167 4.34 -5.82 36.71
C ALA A 167 4.81 -7.21 37.19
N ARG A 168 4.21 -8.31 36.70
CA ARG A 168 4.64 -9.68 37.05
C ARG A 168 5.69 -10.26 36.11
N ARG A 169 5.78 -9.78 34.87
CA ARG A 169 6.56 -10.45 33.82
C ARG A 169 7.94 -9.85 33.61
N HIS A 170 8.16 -8.56 33.91
CA HIS A 170 9.46 -7.86 33.76
C HIS A 170 10.26 -8.34 32.54
N PHE A 171 9.62 -8.33 31.37
CA PHE A 171 10.16 -8.98 30.18
C PHE A 171 11.24 -8.10 29.56
N ASP A 172 12.51 -8.52 29.67
CA ASP A 172 13.63 -7.86 29.01
C ASP A 172 13.67 -8.27 27.53
N ASN A 173 13.45 -7.30 26.64
CA ASN A 173 13.46 -7.49 25.19
C ASN A 173 14.64 -6.79 24.50
N SER A 174 15.62 -6.27 25.24
CA SER A 174 16.79 -5.57 24.70
C SER A 174 17.49 -6.36 23.60
N GLY A 175 17.77 -7.65 23.84
CA GLY A 175 18.43 -8.50 22.84
C GLY A 175 17.65 -8.71 21.54
N LEU A 176 16.31 -8.60 21.57
CA LEU A 176 15.50 -8.64 20.34
C LEU A 176 15.42 -7.26 19.69
N ALA A 177 15.35 -6.19 20.49
CA ALA A 177 15.31 -4.81 20.02
C ALA A 177 16.60 -4.40 19.30
N ASP A 178 17.76 -4.87 19.78
CA ASP A 178 19.08 -4.59 19.20
C ASP A 178 19.46 -5.59 18.09
N SER A 179 18.55 -6.49 17.70
CA SER A 179 18.81 -7.49 16.68
C SER A 179 18.77 -6.92 15.27
N ALA A 180 19.55 -7.51 14.35
CA ALA A 180 19.52 -7.14 12.93
C ALA A 180 18.12 -7.29 12.30
N LEU A 181 17.29 -8.21 12.84
CA LEU A 181 15.91 -8.37 12.41
C LEU A 181 15.05 -7.16 12.81
N ALA A 182 15.23 -6.62 14.02
CA ALA A 182 14.52 -5.43 14.47
C ALA A 182 14.91 -4.20 13.63
N THR A 183 16.21 -3.99 13.40
CA THR A 183 16.70 -2.93 12.50
C THR A 183 16.13 -3.09 11.09
N ALA A 184 16.12 -4.31 10.54
CA ALA A 184 15.54 -4.56 9.22
C ALA A 184 14.03 -4.25 9.20
N LEU A 185 13.27 -4.63 10.23
CA LEU A 185 11.84 -4.34 10.32
C LEU A 185 11.54 -2.84 10.48
N GLU A 186 12.39 -2.11 11.21
CA GLU A 186 12.31 -0.65 11.34
C GLU A 186 12.52 0.04 9.98
N GLU A 187 13.49 -0.44 9.20
CA GLU A 187 13.77 -0.01 7.82
C GLU A 187 12.84 -0.66 6.77
N ARG A 188 11.67 -1.16 7.17
CA ARG A 188 10.65 -1.78 6.29
C ARG A 188 11.21 -2.89 5.40
N LEU A 189 12.08 -3.72 5.97
CA LEU A 189 12.84 -4.79 5.30
C LEU A 189 13.68 -4.31 4.11
N TYR A 190 14.06 -3.03 4.12
CA TYR A 190 14.79 -2.35 3.04
C TYR A 190 14.07 -2.34 1.68
N PHE A 191 12.77 -2.70 1.62
CA PHE A 191 12.03 -2.70 0.37
C PHE A 191 11.98 -1.29 -0.25
N ASP A 192 11.71 -0.27 0.55
CA ASP A 192 11.65 1.12 0.09
C ASP A 192 13.01 1.56 -0.48
N ALA A 193 14.11 1.28 0.23
CA ALA A 193 15.46 1.62 -0.23
C ALA A 193 15.85 0.93 -1.56
N TRP A 194 15.50 -0.36 -1.70
CA TRP A 194 15.73 -1.10 -2.93
C TRP A 194 14.86 -0.60 -4.09
N TYR A 195 13.59 -0.33 -3.81
CA TYR A 195 12.64 0.18 -4.79
C TYR A 195 13.06 1.56 -5.29
N ASP A 196 13.39 2.47 -4.37
CA ASP A 196 13.87 3.82 -4.69
C ASP A 196 15.16 3.76 -5.51
N ALA A 197 16.14 2.94 -5.10
CA ALA A 197 17.38 2.79 -5.85
C ALA A 197 17.15 2.20 -7.27
N ALA A 198 16.22 1.26 -7.41
CA ALA A 198 15.87 0.69 -8.71
C ALA A 198 15.17 1.73 -9.59
N CYS A 199 14.18 2.42 -9.05
CA CYS A 199 13.46 3.49 -9.74
C CYS A 199 14.39 4.63 -10.13
N GLU A 200 15.24 5.11 -9.23
CA GLU A 200 16.19 6.18 -9.51
C GLU A 200 17.14 5.80 -10.65
N LYS A 201 17.77 4.62 -10.57
CA LYS A 201 18.70 4.16 -11.62
C LYS A 201 18.03 3.99 -12.97
N LEU A 202 16.82 3.44 -13.01
CA LEU A 202 16.08 3.25 -14.24
C LEU A 202 15.61 4.59 -14.82
N VAL A 203 14.91 5.39 -14.01
CA VAL A 203 14.32 6.66 -14.45
C VAL A 203 15.40 7.66 -14.79
N ALA A 204 16.39 7.89 -13.92
CA ALA A 204 17.49 8.81 -14.22
C ALA A 204 18.31 8.34 -15.43
N GLY A 205 18.49 7.02 -15.61
CA GLY A 205 19.10 6.45 -16.80
C GLY A 205 18.35 6.84 -18.08
N PHE A 206 17.04 6.64 -18.12
CA PHE A 206 16.20 7.03 -19.26
C PHE A 206 16.15 8.55 -19.46
N SER A 207 16.04 9.33 -18.40
CA SER A 207 16.04 10.79 -18.49
C SER A 207 17.34 11.34 -19.07
N ASN A 208 18.49 10.80 -18.68
CA ASN A 208 19.78 11.18 -19.24
C ASN A 208 19.92 10.81 -20.71
N LEU A 209 19.40 9.64 -21.11
CA LEU A 209 19.35 9.22 -22.50
C LEU A 209 18.46 10.14 -23.34
N ALA A 210 17.26 10.44 -22.85
CA ALA A 210 16.34 11.36 -23.50
C ALA A 210 16.94 12.77 -23.62
N ALA A 211 17.56 13.30 -22.56
CA ALA A 211 18.23 14.59 -22.60
C ALA A 211 19.42 14.61 -23.58
N THR A 212 20.15 13.50 -23.72
CA THR A 212 21.23 13.38 -24.70
C THR A 212 20.69 13.34 -26.12
N PHE A 213 19.59 12.62 -26.33
CA PHE A 213 18.90 12.56 -27.62
C PHE A 213 18.40 13.95 -28.04
N ASP A 214 17.74 14.67 -27.13
CA ASP A 214 17.23 16.02 -27.37
C ASP A 214 18.36 16.99 -27.77
N ARG A 215 19.42 17.08 -26.95
CA ARG A 215 20.56 17.98 -27.21
C ARG A 215 21.37 17.65 -28.46
N ARG A 216 21.45 16.38 -28.86
CA ARG A 216 22.26 15.96 -30.02
C ARG A 216 21.46 15.91 -31.30
N VAL A 217 20.27 15.33 -31.25
CA VAL A 217 19.45 15.04 -32.42
C VAL A 217 18.48 16.19 -32.67
N VAL A 218 17.67 16.57 -31.69
CA VAL A 218 16.63 17.60 -31.87
C VAL A 218 17.29 18.97 -32.07
N ASP A 219 18.10 19.41 -31.10
CA ASP A 219 18.81 20.70 -31.17
C ASP A 219 19.78 20.74 -32.36
N GLY A 220 20.47 19.64 -32.63
CA GLY A 220 21.41 19.54 -33.76
C GLY A 220 20.69 19.71 -35.10
N THR A 221 19.52 19.07 -35.27
CA THR A 221 18.71 19.20 -36.48
C THR A 221 18.22 20.63 -36.66
N ILE A 222 17.72 21.26 -35.60
CA ILE A 222 17.24 22.65 -35.65
C ILE A 222 18.37 23.60 -36.04
N LYS A 223 19.54 23.50 -35.41
CA LYS A 223 20.71 24.34 -35.71
C LYS A 223 21.22 24.14 -37.14
N ASN A 224 21.16 22.92 -37.67
CA ASN A 224 21.53 22.65 -39.06
C ASN A 224 20.56 23.31 -40.04
N ILE A 225 19.25 23.28 -39.76
CA ILE A 225 18.24 23.96 -40.58
C ILE A 225 18.44 25.48 -40.50
N GLU A 226 18.64 26.03 -39.31
CA GLU A 226 18.87 27.45 -39.08
C GLU A 226 20.11 27.93 -39.86
N SER A 227 21.25 27.25 -39.66
CA SER A 227 22.51 27.63 -40.31
C SER A 227 22.47 27.44 -41.82
N GLY A 228 21.81 26.38 -42.33
CA GLY A 228 21.58 26.19 -43.77
C GLY A 228 20.71 27.28 -44.39
N SER A 229 19.67 27.72 -43.67
CA SER A 229 18.81 28.83 -44.10
C SER A 229 19.58 30.15 -44.13
N GLN A 230 20.33 30.47 -43.07
CA GLN A 230 21.18 31.67 -43.03
C GLN A 230 22.26 31.65 -44.11
N ALA A 231 22.90 30.50 -44.35
CA ALA A 231 23.89 30.35 -45.42
C ALA A 231 23.26 30.61 -46.79
N THR A 232 22.10 30.02 -47.07
CA THR A 232 21.35 30.24 -48.32
C THR A 232 20.97 31.72 -48.49
N SER A 233 20.46 32.35 -47.43
CA SER A 233 20.13 33.78 -47.43
C SER A 233 21.35 34.66 -47.71
N SER A 234 22.51 34.33 -47.13
CA SER A 234 23.75 35.06 -47.37
C SER A 234 24.23 34.95 -48.82
N GLN A 235 24.04 33.79 -49.46
CA GLN A 235 24.35 33.59 -50.88
C GLN A 235 23.37 34.36 -51.76
N LEU A 236 22.08 34.29 -51.46
CA LEU A 236 21.05 35.03 -52.20
C LEU A 236 21.29 36.55 -52.12
N ARG A 237 21.68 37.05 -50.94
CA ARG A 237 21.99 38.48 -50.73
C ARG A 237 23.19 38.95 -51.57
N ARG A 238 24.14 38.06 -51.88
CA ARG A 238 25.29 38.40 -52.75
C ARG A 238 24.89 38.59 -54.21
N LEU A 239 23.80 37.97 -54.66
CA LEU A 239 23.26 38.16 -56.01
C LEU A 239 22.57 39.53 -56.18
N THR A 240 22.17 40.15 -55.07
CA THR A 240 21.55 41.48 -55.03
C THR A 240 22.64 42.56 -54.95
N THR A 241 23.16 43.01 -56.10
CA THR A 241 24.31 43.93 -56.19
C THR A 241 23.98 45.41 -55.99
N GLY A 242 22.69 45.78 -56.04
CA GLY A 242 22.23 47.18 -55.93
C GLY A 242 22.43 48.03 -57.19
N SER A 243 23.00 47.47 -58.26
CA SER A 243 23.22 48.13 -59.55
C SER A 243 22.04 47.91 -60.50
N ALA A 244 21.45 48.99 -61.05
CA ALA A 244 20.33 48.91 -62.01
C ALA A 244 20.67 48.08 -63.27
N ARG A 245 21.94 48.11 -63.72
CA ARG A 245 22.42 47.35 -64.88
C ARG A 245 22.33 45.84 -64.65
N ASP A 246 22.71 45.37 -63.46
CA ASP A 246 22.75 43.95 -63.16
C ASP A 246 21.33 43.37 -63.06
N TYR A 247 20.36 44.15 -62.56
CA TYR A 247 18.95 43.76 -62.56
C TYR A 247 18.36 43.67 -63.98
N ILE A 248 18.66 44.62 -64.86
CA ILE A 248 18.22 44.56 -66.26
C ILE A 248 18.77 43.30 -66.96
N MET A 249 20.05 42.98 -66.71
CA MET A 249 20.68 41.76 -67.23
C MET A 249 20.00 40.49 -66.69
N MET A 250 19.69 40.42 -65.39
CA MET A 250 18.97 39.29 -64.78
C MET A 250 17.56 39.12 -65.36
N VAL A 251 16.82 40.21 -65.59
CA VAL A 251 15.47 40.16 -66.20
C VAL A 251 15.54 39.67 -67.65
N ALA A 252 16.50 40.16 -68.43
CA ALA A 252 16.70 39.74 -69.82
C ALA A 252 17.04 38.24 -69.91
N LEU A 253 17.97 37.77 -69.07
CA LEU A 253 18.32 36.35 -68.95
C LEU A 253 17.13 35.51 -68.50
N GLY A 254 16.40 35.95 -67.46
CA GLY A 254 15.21 35.25 -66.97
C GLY A 254 14.12 35.11 -68.02
N THR A 255 13.87 36.17 -68.80
CA THR A 255 12.88 36.17 -69.89
C THR A 255 13.27 35.20 -71.00
N LEU A 256 14.54 35.20 -71.40
CA LEU A 256 15.06 34.29 -72.42
C LEU A 256 14.99 32.83 -71.95
N LEU A 257 15.33 32.57 -70.69
CA LEU A 257 15.30 31.24 -70.10
C LEU A 257 13.86 30.69 -70.01
N ILE A 258 12.90 31.52 -69.60
CA ILE A 258 11.46 31.17 -69.62
C ILE A 258 11.00 30.86 -71.05
N ALA A 259 11.38 31.67 -72.03
CA ALA A 259 11.03 31.44 -73.43
C ALA A 259 11.60 30.10 -73.95
N VAL A 260 12.84 29.76 -73.59
CA VAL A 260 13.47 28.49 -73.94
C VAL A 260 12.79 27.30 -73.24
N ILE A 261 12.44 27.42 -71.96
CA ILE A 261 11.69 26.37 -71.25
C ILE A 261 10.33 26.16 -71.92
N LEU A 262 9.60 27.24 -72.22
CA LEU A 262 8.29 27.15 -72.88
C LEU A 262 8.41 26.57 -74.29
N TRP A 263 9.46 26.91 -75.02
CA TRP A 263 9.76 26.34 -76.34
C TRP A 263 10.12 24.86 -76.25
N GLY A 264 10.91 24.44 -75.26
CA GLY A 264 11.32 23.04 -75.08
C GLY A 264 10.26 22.14 -74.43
N VAL A 265 9.21 22.73 -73.86
CA VAL A 265 8.03 22.03 -73.31
C VAL A 265 6.89 21.95 -74.34
N ALA A 266 6.94 22.75 -75.42
CA ALA A 266 6.03 22.70 -76.57
C ALA A 266 6.54 21.72 -77.65
#